data_AF-W9JUW4-F1
#
_entry.id   AF-W9JUW4-F1
#
_cell.length_a   1.000
_cell.length_b   1.000
_cell.length_c   1.000
_cell.angle_alpha   90.00
_cell.angle_beta   90.00
_cell.angle_gamma   90.00
#
_symmetry.space_group_name_H-M   'P 1'
#
loop_
_entity.id
_entity.type
_entity.pdbx_description
1 polymer ?
#
loop_
_entity_poly.entity_id
_entity_poly.type
_entity_poly.pdbx_seq_one_letter_code
_entity_poly.pdbx_strand_id
1 'polypeptide(L)' 'MLSPRNRRRSLRLALINAYRAQAQAYLVCESAARGQATLEQWQRALARWQEAQAWIVWLRRQQLAGL' A
#
# COMPACT_ATOMS: atom_id res chain seq x y z
N MET A 1 12.71 22.80 -0.47
CA MET A 1 11.30 22.61 -0.06
C MET A 1 10.42 22.38 -1.29
N LEU A 2 9.57 21.35 -1.31
CA LEU A 2 8.63 21.14 -2.42
C LEU A 2 7.49 22.18 -2.39
N SER A 3 7.11 22.70 -3.55
CA SER A 3 5.94 23.57 -3.68
C SER A 3 4.67 22.84 -3.21
N PRO A 4 3.64 23.55 -2.70
CA PRO A 4 2.38 22.93 -2.25
C PRO A 4 1.74 22.04 -3.33
N ARG A 5 1.81 22.46 -4.60
CA ARG A 5 1.31 21.69 -5.74
C ARG A 5 2.07 20.36 -5.92
N ASN A 6 3.40 20.39 -5.77
CA ASN A 6 4.23 19.19 -5.90
C ASN A 6 4.01 18.24 -4.71
N ARG A 7 3.82 18.76 -3.49
CA ARG A 7 3.47 17.95 -2.31
C ARG A 7 2.19 17.16 -2.51
N ARG A 8 1.10 17.82 -2.94
CA ARG A 8 -0.17 17.15 -3.26
C ARG A 8 -0.05 16.11 -4.37
N ARG A 9 0.74 16.39 -5.41
CA ARG A 9 1.01 15.43 -6.49
C ARG A 9 1.76 14.20 -5.96
N SER A 10 2.82 14.40 -5.18
CA SER A 10 3.59 13.32 -4.57
C SER A 10 2.75 12.48 -3.61
N LEU A 11 1.92 13.13 -2.78
CA LEU A 11 0.99 12.46 -1.89
C LEU A 11 0.01 11.55 -2.66
N ARG A 12 -0.57 12.06 -3.75
CA ARG A 12 -1.47 11.28 -4.61
C ARG A 12 -0.77 10.08 -5.23
N LEU A 13 0.45 10.26 -5.73
CA LEU A 13 1.24 9.17 -6.31
C LEU A 13 1.60 8.12 -5.25
N ALA A 14 2.00 8.55 -4.05
CA ALA A 14 2.28 7.65 -2.93
C ALA A 14 1.03 6.83 -2.56
N LEU A 15 -0.14 7.47 -2.52
CA LEU A 15 -1.40 6.79 -2.20
C LEU A 15 -1.77 5.75 -3.26
N ILE A 16 -1.62 6.08 -4.55
CA ILE A 16 -1.83 5.14 -5.67
C ILE A 16 -0.88 3.94 -5.55
N ASN A 17 0.39 4.19 -5.25
CA ASN A 17 1.38 3.13 -5.11
C ASN A 17 1.09 2.22 -3.90
N ALA A 18 0.64 2.79 -2.77
CA ALA A 18 0.24 2.01 -1.61
C ALA A 18 -0.95 1.10 -1.92
N TYR A 19 -1.99 1.61 -2.60
CA TYR A 19 -3.11 0.78 -3.06
C TYR A 19 -2.70 -0.32 -4.03
N ARG A 20 -1.77 -0.04 -4.96
CA ARG A 20 -1.23 -1.06 -5.88
C ARG A 20 -0.47 -2.16 -5.14
N ALA A 21 0.38 -1.79 -4.19
CA ALA A 21 1.13 -2.75 -3.37
C ALA A 21 0.16 -3.63 -2.56
N GLN A 22 -0.87 -3.02 -1.98
CA GLN A 22 -1.91 -3.73 -1.25
C GLN A 22 -2.66 -4.74 -2.13
N ALA A 23 -3.08 -4.32 -3.33
CA ALA A 23 -3.80 -5.19 -4.27
C ALA A 23 -2.93 -6.37 -4.75
N GLN A 24 -1.65 -6.13 -5.05
CA GLN A 24 -0.71 -7.18 -5.44
C GLN A 24 -0.50 -8.20 -4.30
N ALA A 25 -0.33 -7.71 -3.07
CA ALA A 25 -0.19 -8.56 -1.90
C ALA A 25 -1.45 -9.41 -1.65
N TYR A 26 -2.64 -8.81 -1.82
CA TYR A 26 -3.91 -9.53 -1.72
C TYR A 26 -4.00 -10.71 -2.68
N LEU A 27 -3.62 -10.53 -3.95
CA LEU A 27 -3.65 -11.61 -4.95
C LEU A 27 -2.76 -12.81 -4.55
N VAL A 28 -1.59 -12.55 -3.93
CA VAL A 28 -0.71 -13.61 -3.42
C VAL A 28 -1.30 -14.29 -2.19
N CYS A 29 -1.97 -13.52 -1.31
CA CYS A 29 -2.67 -14.10 -0.17
C CYS A 29 -3.84 -15.00 -0.62
N GLU A 30 -4.57 -14.58 -1.66
CA GLU A 30 -5.67 -15.35 -2.25
C GLU A 30 -5.17 -16.65 -2.90
N SER A 31 -4.07 -16.59 -3.66
CA SER A 31 -3.48 -17.79 -4.27
C SER A 31 -2.97 -18.77 -3.20
N ALA A 32 -2.38 -18.27 -2.12
CA ALA A 32 -1.98 -19.10 -0.97
C ALA A 32 -3.17 -19.80 -0.30
N ALA A 33 -4.30 -19.10 -0.13
CA ALA A 33 -5.52 -19.70 0.42
C ALA A 33 -6.07 -20.84 -0.45
N ARG A 34 -5.76 -20.82 -1.76
CA ARG A 34 -6.09 -21.90 -2.72
C ARG A 34 -5.00 -22.99 -2.79
N GLY A 35 -3.97 -22.92 -1.95
CA GLY A 35 -2.84 -23.86 -1.98
C GLY A 35 -1.88 -23.67 -3.15
N GLN A 36 -1.94 -22.53 -3.85
CA GLN A 36 -1.14 -22.24 -5.05
C GLN A 36 0.12 -21.43 -4.77
N ALA A 37 0.39 -21.09 -3.51
CA ALA A 37 1.59 -20.38 -3.07
C ALA A 37 2.17 -21.02 -1.81
N THR A 38 3.47 -20.87 -1.60
CA THR A 38 4.16 -21.39 -0.41
C THR A 38 3.81 -20.57 0.84
N LEU A 39 4.01 -21.16 2.03
CA LEU A 39 3.86 -20.45 3.31
C LEU A 39 4.72 -19.18 3.36
N GLU A 40 5.95 -19.25 2.85
CA GLU A 40 6.85 -18.10 2.82
C GLU A 40 6.34 -16.98 1.89
N GLN A 41 5.80 -17.34 0.72
CA GLN A 41 5.18 -16.37 -0.19
C GLN A 41 3.98 -15.69 0.47
N TRP A 42 3.14 -16.45 1.18
CA TRP A 42 2.02 -15.92 1.94
C TRP A 42 2.47 -14.97 3.05
N GLN A 43 3.46 -15.35 3.87
CA GLN A 43 3.97 -14.51 4.95
C GLN A 43 4.52 -13.17 4.43
N ARG A 44 5.30 -13.21 3.35
CA ARG A 44 5.83 -12.00 2.70
C ARG A 44 4.71 -11.13 2.13
N ALA A 45 3.70 -11.74 1.53
CA ALA A 45 2.54 -11.02 1.02
C ALA A 45 1.72 -10.38 2.14
N LEU A 46 1.48 -11.10 3.24
CA LEU A 46 0.78 -10.57 4.40
C LEU A 46 1.51 -9.36 5.00
N ALA A 47 2.83 -9.44 5.16
CA ALA A 47 3.64 -8.33 5.66
C ALA A 47 3.52 -7.09 4.74
N ARG A 48 3.63 -7.29 3.42
CA ARG A 48 3.46 -6.20 2.43
C ARG A 48 2.06 -5.60 2.46
N TRP A 49 1.03 -6.43 2.63
CA TRP A 49 -0.35 -5.95 2.73
C TRP A 49 -0.55 -5.07 3.97
N GLN A 50 -0.02 -5.49 5.12
CA GLN A 50 -0.07 -4.72 6.37
C GLN A 50 0.70 -3.41 6.28
N GLU A 51 1.89 -3.43 5.69
CA GLU A 51 2.69 -2.23 5.45
C GLU A 51 1.95 -1.23 4.53
N ALA A 52 1.39 -1.72 3.42
CA ALA A 52 0.61 -0.90 2.51
C ALA A 52 -0.61 -0.27 3.19
N GLN A 53 -1.31 -1.01 4.05
CA GLN A 53 -2.42 -0.50 4.87
C GLN A 53 -1.98 0.63 5.80
N ALA A 54 -0.86 0.46 6.51
CA ALA A 54 -0.31 1.50 7.38
C ALA A 54 0.01 2.78 6.60
N TRP A 55 0.62 2.65 5.42
CA TRP A 55 0.88 3.78 4.53
C TRP A 55 -0.40 4.48 4.05
N ILE A 56 -1.42 3.72 3.64
CA ILE A 56 -2.70 4.29 3.19
C ILE A 56 -3.33 5.13 4.31
N VAL A 57 -3.39 4.60 5.54
CA VAL A 57 -3.95 5.32 6.68
C VAL A 57 -3.16 6.60 6.95
N TRP A 58 -1.83 6.52 6.99
CA TRP A 58 -0.98 7.68 7.22
C TRP A 58 -1.13 8.74 6.12
N LEU A 59 -1.05 8.35 4.84
CA LEU A 59 -1.20 9.24 3.69
C LEU A 59 -2.57 9.92 3.64
N ARG A 60 -3.65 9.21 3.99
CA ARG A 60 -4.99 9.78 4.08
C ARG A 60 -5.09 10.84 5.18
N ARG A 61 -4.44 10.62 6.33
CA ARG A 61 -4.35 11.64 7.40
C ARG A 61 -3.62 12.89 6.91
N GLN A 62 -2.50 12.72 6.18
CA GLN A 62 -1.78 13.85 5.57
C GLN A 62 -2.65 14.60 4.57
N GLN A 63 -3.43 13.89 3.74
CA GLN A 63 -4.36 14.50 2.78
C GLN A 63 -5.43 15.35 3.47
N LEU A 64 -6.00 14.85 4.57
CA LEU A 64 -7.01 15.56 5.37
C LEU A 64 -6.43 16.77 6.11
N ALA A 65 -5.15 16.69 6.52
CA ALA A 65 -4.42 17.79 7.15
C ALA A 65 -4.01 18.91 6.17
N GLY A 66 -4.38 18.80 4.88
CA GLY A 66 -4.14 19.86 3.88
C GLY A 66 -2.73 19.88 3.29
N LEU A 67 -1.95 18.79 3.45
CA LEU A 67 -0.63 18.63 2.84
C LEU A 67 -0.70 18.16 1.38
#